data_AF-A0A6A5WB69-F1
#
_entry.id   AF-A0A6A5WB69-F1
#
_cell.length_a   1.000
_cell.length_b   1.000
_cell.length_c   1.000
_cell.angle_alpha   90.00
_cell.angle_beta   90.00
_cell.angle_gamma   90.00
#
_symmetry.space_group_name_H-M   'P 1'
#
loop_
_entity.id
_entity.type
_entity.pdbx_description
1 polymer ?
#
loop_
_entity_poly.entity_id
_entity_poly.type
_entity_poly.pdbx_seq_one_letter_code
_entity_poly.pdbx_strand_id
1 'polypeptide(L)'
;MDADRRLVKALEAANDALQHLSMSSDFGTLDCTHIDRLLARVVDLPTEGNQRNSRRNLLVIRQWMITEGPGVVLLEVLGQLYWRLGELNGKQFEKFKTTMQTQQPYQTLISNQGAVTLVIQRIRYIQRSKSDACQDFLCELSDLTGMKVDSPMAEIERLRASSSSPFTPQSVQSMESTASQETGFIGLIKYVPSGSLLSGGIEQLLIDFYINGICPGRTLATGSNPYLSFLQLAKTCESTRYALLSLSASYIGEYLHSDKERYHQAELYYSTEALHALTRQISNGENYDAALATSMLLMHHDAVNNTDEMGLCWSCHANVYDIIPSELFNHHSDTALFIRSQLVLARTSQTASQLHNTRLHTLETQNWYEGTPPTDAQRICGILGLSPQLVFLVSSITSLATDNKAPMDSHRAMYAQLHESQLQSLRQWTTDVQGDAHEVMIATAEAFRLAALIYLRCRVYGLTRFHPTIMELNDALIQVILSLPVKGHLYTAIYPVWPLFIAAVTANSDKRDRLYQRVVPIREGDKNTLPSVLQRVSGLRIWLARQDSTQQCRAGWWDEMLQPSSSTSALPTNRLLCLG
;
A
#
# COMPACT_ATOMS: atom_id res chain seq x y z
N MET A 1 10.72 49.55 -26.38
CA MET A 1 11.60 48.42 -26.78
C MET A 1 11.30 47.13 -26.01
N ASP A 2 11.12 47.16 -24.69
CA ASP A 2 10.92 45.91 -23.91
C ASP A 2 9.55 45.23 -24.10
N ALA A 3 8.52 45.99 -24.52
CA ALA A 3 7.17 45.47 -24.75
C ALA A 3 7.07 44.52 -25.96
N ASP A 4 7.65 44.87 -27.11
CA ASP A 4 7.58 44.00 -28.31
C ASP A 4 8.38 42.71 -28.13
N ARG A 5 9.45 42.74 -27.33
CA ARG A 5 10.27 41.57 -27.03
C ARG A 5 9.48 40.45 -26.31
N ARG A 6 8.53 40.82 -25.44
CA ARG A 6 7.68 39.84 -24.73
C ARG A 6 6.71 39.14 -25.66
N LEU A 7 6.12 39.90 -26.58
CA LEU A 7 5.23 39.35 -27.61
C LEU A 7 5.98 38.39 -28.55
N VAL A 8 7.19 38.77 -28.99
CA VAL A 8 8.02 37.91 -29.84
C VAL A 8 8.34 36.59 -29.16
N LYS A 9 8.77 36.61 -27.89
CA LYS A 9 9.06 35.38 -27.13
C LYS A 9 7.85 34.47 -26.93
N ALA A 10 6.66 35.06 -26.75
CA ALA A 10 5.43 34.27 -26.64
C ALA A 10 5.08 33.59 -27.98
N LEU A 11 5.27 34.30 -29.11
CA LEU A 11 5.07 33.75 -30.45
C LEU A 11 6.09 32.65 -30.78
N GLU A 12 7.36 32.83 -30.40
CA GLU A 12 8.41 31.80 -30.55
C GLU A 12 8.02 30.52 -29.80
N ALA A 13 7.67 30.62 -28.51
CA ALA A 13 7.26 29.46 -27.72
C ALA A 13 6.01 28.75 -28.29
N ALA A 14 5.04 29.52 -28.82
CA ALA A 14 3.85 28.95 -29.44
C ALA A 14 4.17 28.25 -30.78
N ASN A 15 5.10 28.80 -31.58
CA ASN A 15 5.54 28.18 -32.82
C ASN A 15 6.33 26.89 -32.58
N ASP A 16 7.20 26.87 -31.57
CA ASP A 16 7.95 25.67 -31.18
C ASP A 16 6.99 24.55 -30.74
N ALA A 17 5.95 24.90 -29.97
CA ALA A 17 4.91 23.96 -29.58
C ALA A 17 4.11 23.46 -30.80
N LEU A 18 3.72 24.33 -31.72
CA LEU A 18 3.03 23.93 -32.96
C LEU A 18 3.88 23.00 -33.82
N GLN A 19 5.17 23.28 -33.94
CA GLN A 19 6.10 22.43 -34.68
C GLN A 19 6.19 21.06 -34.01
N HIS A 20 6.35 21.02 -32.68
CA HIS A 20 6.37 19.76 -31.93
C HIS A 20 5.08 18.95 -32.13
N LEU A 21 3.92 19.60 -32.05
CA LEU A 21 2.62 18.95 -32.25
C LEU A 21 2.43 18.46 -33.69
N SER A 22 2.98 19.16 -34.68
CA SER A 22 2.89 18.75 -36.11
C SER A 22 3.72 17.51 -36.45
N MET A 23 4.74 17.20 -35.64
CA MET A 23 5.57 16.00 -35.79
C MET A 23 4.92 14.75 -35.19
N SER A 24 3.87 14.92 -34.39
CA SER A 24 3.12 13.80 -33.81
C SER A 24 1.93 13.43 -34.68
N SER A 25 1.82 12.15 -35.04
CA SER A 25 0.66 11.61 -35.77
C SER A 25 -0.54 11.29 -34.87
N ASP A 26 -0.32 11.17 -33.55
CA ASP A 26 -1.36 10.91 -32.56
C ASP A 26 -1.07 11.61 -31.23
N PHE A 27 -2.03 12.41 -30.76
CA PHE A 27 -1.95 13.13 -29.49
C PHE A 27 -1.96 12.21 -28.26
N GLY A 28 -2.39 10.95 -28.39
CA GLY A 28 -2.40 9.97 -27.30
C GLY A 28 -1.02 9.61 -26.73
N THR A 29 0.05 9.90 -27.47
CA THR A 29 1.45 9.63 -27.07
C THR A 29 2.17 10.83 -26.44
N LEU A 30 1.48 11.97 -26.33
CA LEU A 30 2.06 13.19 -25.77
C LEU A 30 2.28 13.07 -24.26
N ASP A 31 3.43 13.55 -23.78
CA ASP A 31 3.64 13.83 -22.37
C ASP A 31 2.71 14.99 -21.94
N CYS A 32 1.67 14.64 -21.18
CA CYS A 32 0.66 15.58 -20.72
C CYS A 32 1.02 16.28 -19.41
N THR A 33 2.22 16.06 -18.85
CA THR A 33 2.60 16.57 -17.51
C THR A 33 2.41 18.08 -17.37
N HIS A 34 2.85 18.86 -18.36
CA HIS A 34 2.71 20.32 -18.35
C HIS A 34 1.27 20.79 -18.59
N ILE A 35 0.58 20.09 -19.50
CA ILE A 35 -0.83 20.32 -19.82
C ILE A 35 -1.71 20.09 -18.58
N ASP A 36 -1.47 19.00 -17.84
CA ASP A 36 -2.24 18.67 -16.64
C ASP A 36 -2.03 19.67 -15.51
N ARG A 37 -0.78 20.10 -15.30
CA ARG A 37 -0.45 21.15 -14.32
C ARG A 37 -1.15 22.47 -14.65
N LEU A 38 -1.21 22.85 -15.94
CA LEU A 38 -1.92 24.05 -16.37
C LEU A 38 -3.44 23.88 -16.21
N LEU A 39 -4.01 22.77 -16.68
CA LEU A 39 -5.44 22.49 -16.58
C LEU A 39 -5.91 22.44 -15.12
N ALA A 40 -5.11 21.89 -14.20
CA ALA A 40 -5.43 21.89 -12.78
C ALA A 40 -5.58 23.32 -12.23
N ARG A 41 -4.84 24.29 -12.74
CA ARG A 41 -4.93 25.71 -12.33
C ARG A 41 -6.01 26.49 -13.09
N VAL A 42 -6.34 26.07 -14.30
CA VAL A 42 -7.39 26.71 -15.12
C VAL A 42 -8.79 26.28 -14.67
N VAL A 43 -8.95 25.01 -14.27
CA VAL A 43 -10.19 24.47 -13.71
C VAL A 43 -10.50 25.14 -12.36
N ASP A 44 -9.48 25.23 -11.48
CA ASP A 44 -9.61 25.87 -10.17
C ASP A 44 -8.78 27.14 -10.08
N LEU A 45 -9.42 28.27 -10.40
CA LEU A 45 -8.77 29.57 -10.35
C LEU A 45 -8.37 29.92 -8.89
N PRO A 46 -7.18 30.48 -8.66
CA PRO A 46 -6.74 30.89 -7.33
C PRO A 46 -7.73 31.86 -6.67
N THR A 47 -8.12 31.59 -5.43
CA THR A 47 -9.10 32.37 -4.66
C THR A 47 -8.48 33.45 -3.77
N GLU A 48 -7.18 33.34 -3.45
CA GLU A 48 -6.47 34.25 -2.53
C GLU A 48 -5.87 35.50 -3.20
N GLY A 49 -5.80 36.60 -2.43
CA GLY A 49 -5.38 37.93 -2.90
C GLY A 49 -3.90 38.06 -3.31
N ASN A 50 -3.01 37.22 -2.77
CA ASN A 50 -1.56 37.28 -3.03
C ASN A 50 -1.14 36.72 -4.40
N GLN A 51 -2.06 36.07 -5.12
CA GLN A 51 -1.83 35.50 -6.47
C GLN A 51 -2.58 36.25 -7.58
N ARG A 52 -2.84 37.54 -7.39
CA ARG A 52 -3.67 38.35 -8.30
C ARG A 52 -3.22 38.33 -9.77
N ASN A 53 -1.90 38.32 -10.02
CA ASN A 53 -1.34 38.25 -11.37
C ASN A 53 -1.52 36.85 -11.99
N SER A 54 -1.28 35.78 -11.23
CA SER A 54 -1.51 34.41 -11.68
C SER A 54 -2.98 34.15 -12.01
N ARG A 55 -3.91 34.66 -11.19
CA ARG A 55 -5.36 34.56 -11.43
C ARG A 55 -5.77 35.26 -12.73
N ARG A 56 -5.24 36.47 -12.98
CA ARG A 56 -5.49 37.20 -14.23
C ARG A 56 -5.02 36.39 -15.44
N ASN A 57 -3.82 35.80 -15.37
CA ASN A 57 -3.25 35.03 -16.48
C ASN A 57 -4.05 33.76 -16.77
N LEU A 58 -4.49 33.06 -15.73
CA LEU A 58 -5.33 31.87 -15.86
C LEU A 58 -6.74 32.21 -16.42
N LEU A 59 -7.31 33.35 -16.04
CA LEU A 59 -8.57 33.84 -16.63
C LEU A 59 -8.44 34.13 -18.13
N VAL A 60 -7.31 34.71 -18.54
CA VAL A 60 -7.01 34.97 -19.96
C VAL A 60 -6.94 33.66 -20.74
N ILE A 61 -6.26 32.64 -20.22
CA ILE A 61 -6.17 31.31 -20.84
C ILE A 61 -7.54 30.62 -20.86
N ARG A 62 -8.30 30.69 -19.76
CA ARG A 62 -9.65 30.13 -19.68
C ARG A 62 -10.59 30.75 -20.70
N GLN A 63 -10.56 32.07 -20.84
CA GLN A 63 -11.36 32.77 -21.84
C GLN A 63 -10.94 32.36 -23.26
N TRP A 64 -9.64 32.19 -23.50
CA TRP A 64 -9.12 31.75 -24.79
C TRP A 64 -9.61 30.34 -25.15
N MET A 65 -9.62 29.40 -24.20
CA MET A 65 -10.19 28.06 -24.39
C MET A 65 -11.69 28.09 -24.73
N ILE A 66 -12.45 29.02 -24.13
CA ILE A 66 -13.88 29.18 -24.40
C ILE A 66 -14.10 29.74 -25.80
N THR A 67 -13.30 30.74 -26.22
CA THR A 67 -13.50 31.43 -27.48
C THR A 67 -12.97 30.68 -28.69
N GLU A 68 -11.85 29.95 -28.54
CA GLU A 68 -11.16 29.31 -29.66
C GLU A 68 -11.08 27.79 -29.55
N GLY A 69 -11.57 27.22 -28.45
CA GLY A 69 -11.62 25.78 -28.20
C GLY A 69 -10.54 25.29 -27.23
N PRO A 70 -10.77 24.16 -26.55
CA PRO A 70 -9.89 23.67 -25.49
C PRO A 70 -8.52 23.20 -25.99
N GLY A 71 -8.39 22.90 -27.29
CA GLY A 71 -7.14 22.47 -27.93
C GLY A 71 -6.00 23.48 -27.83
N VAL A 72 -6.29 24.77 -27.59
CA VAL A 72 -5.27 25.82 -27.40
C VAL A 72 -4.30 25.52 -26.24
N VAL A 73 -4.73 24.72 -25.26
CA VAL A 73 -3.90 24.33 -24.10
C VAL A 73 -2.77 23.39 -24.50
N LEU A 74 -2.88 22.67 -25.62
CA LEU A 74 -1.80 21.81 -26.11
C LEU A 74 -0.55 22.61 -26.49
N LEU A 75 -0.65 23.92 -26.69
CA LEU A 75 0.52 24.77 -26.88
C LEU A 75 1.42 24.86 -25.63
N GLU A 76 0.94 24.37 -24.47
CA GLU A 76 1.75 24.22 -23.25
C GLU A 76 2.50 22.87 -23.19
N VAL A 77 2.49 22.05 -24.25
CA VAL A 77 3.15 20.74 -24.26
C VAL A 77 4.64 20.79 -23.88
N LEU A 78 5.34 21.87 -24.24
CA LEU A 78 6.74 22.09 -23.87
C LEU A 78 6.94 22.83 -22.53
N GLY A 79 5.85 23.23 -21.85
CA GLY A 79 5.90 23.88 -20.53
C GLY A 79 6.40 25.33 -20.52
N GLN A 80 6.37 26.03 -21.66
CA GLN A 80 7.00 27.34 -21.82
C GLN A 80 6.01 28.51 -21.99
N LEU A 81 4.77 28.25 -22.41
CA LEU A 81 3.86 29.29 -22.89
C LEU A 81 3.14 30.01 -21.76
N TYR A 82 2.73 29.30 -20.70
CA TYR A 82 1.97 29.84 -19.57
C TYR A 82 2.62 31.09 -18.96
N TRP A 83 3.91 31.00 -18.61
CA TRP A 83 4.64 32.12 -18.01
C TRP A 83 4.80 33.30 -18.99
N ARG A 84 5.00 33.02 -20.28
CA ARG A 84 5.16 34.03 -21.33
C ARG A 84 3.88 34.81 -21.59
N LEU A 85 2.73 34.13 -21.63
CA LEU A 85 1.42 34.77 -21.73
C LEU A 85 1.15 35.69 -20.54
N GLY A 86 1.65 35.33 -19.36
CA GLY A 86 1.53 36.14 -18.15
C GLY A 86 2.31 37.45 -18.15
N GLU A 87 3.29 37.60 -19.05
CA GLU A 87 4.08 38.83 -19.24
C GLU A 87 3.40 39.82 -20.21
N LEU A 88 2.35 39.40 -20.91
CA LEU A 88 1.64 40.20 -21.92
C LEU A 88 0.53 41.07 -21.29
N ASN A 89 0.40 42.29 -21.78
CA ASN A 89 -0.79 43.11 -21.54
C ASN A 89 -1.94 42.74 -22.50
N GLY A 90 -3.15 43.26 -22.27
CA GLY A 90 -4.33 42.91 -23.06
C GLY A 90 -4.18 43.18 -24.57
N LYS A 91 -3.58 44.31 -24.97
CA LYS A 91 -3.34 44.63 -26.39
C LYS A 91 -2.35 43.66 -27.03
N GLN A 92 -1.32 43.25 -26.29
CA GLN A 92 -0.33 42.29 -26.74
C GLN A 92 -0.91 40.89 -26.86
N PHE A 93 -1.76 40.49 -25.91
CA PHE A 93 -2.45 39.20 -25.96
C PHE A 93 -3.41 39.11 -27.15
N GLU A 94 -4.16 40.18 -27.45
CA GLU A 94 -4.99 40.22 -28.66
C GLU A 94 -4.14 40.16 -29.93
N LYS A 95 -3.03 40.92 -30.01
CA LYS A 95 -2.10 40.84 -31.15
C LYS A 95 -1.48 39.44 -31.30
N PHE A 96 -1.15 38.78 -30.19
CA PHE A 96 -0.70 37.39 -30.15
C PHE A 96 -1.75 36.46 -30.78
N LYS A 97 -3.01 36.52 -30.30
CA LYS A 97 -4.11 35.70 -30.85
C LYS A 97 -4.34 35.95 -32.34
N THR A 98 -4.43 37.22 -32.75
CA THR A 98 -4.60 37.54 -34.17
C THR A 98 -3.45 37.00 -35.02
N THR A 99 -2.21 37.04 -34.51
CA THR A 99 -1.06 36.47 -35.20
C THR A 99 -1.17 34.94 -35.31
N MET A 100 -1.51 34.25 -34.22
CA MET A 100 -1.73 32.80 -34.22
C MET A 100 -2.85 32.38 -35.18
N GLN A 101 -3.96 33.14 -35.22
CA GLN A 101 -5.08 32.88 -36.12
C GLN A 101 -4.71 32.98 -37.61
N THR A 102 -3.64 33.69 -37.98
CA THR A 102 -3.14 33.69 -39.37
C THR A 102 -2.35 32.44 -39.74
N GLN A 103 -1.99 31.60 -38.77
CA GLN A 103 -1.17 30.41 -38.99
C GLN A 103 -2.04 29.17 -39.23
N GLN A 104 -1.81 28.48 -40.36
CA GLN A 104 -2.53 27.25 -40.69
C GLN A 104 -2.35 26.12 -39.65
N PRO A 105 -1.16 25.86 -39.09
CA PRO A 105 -0.99 24.80 -38.07
C PRO A 105 -1.83 25.05 -36.81
N TYR A 106 -1.98 26.32 -36.44
CA TYR A 106 -2.82 26.72 -35.32
C TYR A 106 -4.30 26.46 -35.58
N GLN A 107 -4.80 26.84 -36.76
CA GLN A 107 -6.19 26.58 -37.16
C GLN A 107 -6.50 25.07 -37.20
N THR A 108 -5.56 24.26 -37.68
CA THR A 108 -5.68 22.79 -37.67
C THR A 108 -5.74 22.25 -36.25
N LEU A 109 -4.91 22.75 -35.33
CA LEU A 109 -4.89 22.31 -33.93
C LEU A 109 -6.23 22.55 -33.23
N ILE A 110 -6.76 23.77 -33.32
CA ILE A 110 -7.99 24.16 -32.60
C ILE A 110 -9.25 23.49 -33.17
N SER A 111 -9.22 23.12 -34.46
CA SER A 111 -10.30 22.40 -35.13
C SER A 111 -10.15 20.87 -35.05
N ASN A 112 -9.04 20.36 -34.52
CA ASN A 112 -8.77 18.93 -34.45
C ASN A 112 -9.59 18.24 -33.34
N GLN A 113 -10.44 17.30 -33.75
CA GLN A 113 -11.32 16.56 -32.83
C GLN A 113 -10.55 15.68 -31.82
N GLY A 114 -9.39 15.13 -32.21
CA GLY A 114 -8.52 14.36 -31.33
C GLY A 114 -7.89 15.22 -30.24
N ALA A 115 -7.42 16.42 -30.59
CA ALA A 115 -6.91 17.41 -29.62
C ALA A 115 -7.97 17.81 -28.59
N VAL A 116 -9.19 18.11 -29.06
CA VAL A 116 -10.32 18.46 -28.18
C VAL A 116 -10.68 17.29 -27.27
N THR A 117 -10.74 16.07 -27.82
CA THR A 117 -11.07 14.86 -27.05
C THR A 117 -10.04 14.58 -25.97
N LEU A 118 -8.75 14.69 -26.28
CA LEU A 118 -7.67 14.53 -25.31
C LEU A 118 -7.80 15.55 -24.17
N VAL A 119 -7.97 16.84 -24.48
CA VAL A 119 -8.08 17.88 -23.43
C VAL A 119 -9.32 17.65 -22.57
N ILE A 120 -10.47 17.24 -23.13
CA ILE A 120 -11.66 16.90 -22.36
C ILE A 120 -11.40 15.68 -21.45
N GLN A 121 -10.70 14.65 -21.94
CA GLN A 121 -10.32 13.49 -21.13
C GLN A 121 -9.39 13.91 -19.98
N ARG A 122 -8.40 14.78 -20.22
CA ARG A 122 -7.51 15.30 -19.17
C ARG A 122 -8.26 16.16 -18.16
N ILE A 123 -9.19 17.02 -18.58
CA ILE A 123 -10.05 17.80 -17.66
C ILE A 123 -10.86 16.86 -16.76
N ARG A 124 -11.48 15.81 -17.33
CA ARG A 124 -12.23 14.82 -16.55
C ARG A 124 -11.33 14.05 -15.59
N TYR A 125 -10.12 13.68 -16.02
CA TYR A 125 -9.13 13.04 -15.16
C TYR A 125 -8.76 13.93 -13.96
N ILE A 126 -8.48 15.21 -14.20
CA ILE A 126 -8.18 16.19 -13.15
C ILE A 126 -9.38 16.41 -12.23
N GLN A 127 -10.58 16.56 -12.79
CA GLN A 127 -11.80 16.72 -11.99
C GLN A 127 -12.09 15.49 -11.14
N ARG A 128 -11.86 14.27 -11.66
CA ARG A 128 -11.99 13.03 -10.88
C ARG A 128 -10.93 12.97 -9.79
N SER A 129 -9.65 13.16 -10.12
CA SER A 129 -8.57 13.18 -9.13
C SER A 129 -8.77 14.21 -8.02
N LYS A 130 -9.33 15.39 -8.36
CA LYS A 130 -9.69 16.42 -7.38
C LYS A 130 -10.98 16.14 -6.63
N SER A 131 -11.98 15.54 -7.28
CA SER A 131 -13.19 15.08 -6.60
C SER A 131 -12.85 14.00 -5.58
N ASP A 132 -11.92 13.11 -5.94
CA ASP A 132 -11.40 12.07 -5.04
C ASP A 132 -10.64 12.76 -3.89
N ALA A 133 -9.71 13.67 -4.18
CA ALA A 133 -8.99 14.42 -3.14
C ALA A 133 -9.88 15.36 -2.27
N CYS A 134 -10.95 15.93 -2.84
CA CYS A 134 -11.90 16.79 -2.14
C CYS A 134 -12.89 15.94 -1.32
N GLN A 135 -13.28 14.77 -1.82
CA GLN A 135 -14.04 13.81 -1.04
C GLN A 135 -13.18 13.28 0.12
N ASP A 136 -11.89 13.04 -0.12
CA ASP A 136 -10.92 12.69 0.91
C ASP A 136 -10.84 13.81 1.97
N PHE A 137 -10.74 15.07 1.54
CA PHE A 137 -10.71 16.24 2.42
C PHE A 137 -12.06 16.56 3.13
N LEU A 138 -13.20 16.34 2.47
CA LEU A 138 -14.54 16.54 3.07
C LEU A 138 -14.88 15.43 4.06
N CYS A 139 -14.38 14.22 3.83
CA CYS A 139 -14.37 13.18 4.86
C CYS A 139 -13.53 13.66 6.06
N GLU A 140 -12.31 14.18 5.82
CA GLU A 140 -11.47 14.77 6.87
C GLU A 140 -12.14 15.95 7.64
N LEU A 141 -13.03 16.73 6.99
CA LEU A 141 -13.75 17.85 7.63
C LEU A 141 -15.05 17.45 8.34
N SER A 142 -15.79 16.46 7.84
CA SER A 142 -16.96 15.90 8.54
C SER A 142 -16.56 15.30 9.89
N ASP A 143 -15.36 14.74 9.96
CA ASP A 143 -14.76 14.18 11.17
C ASP A 143 -14.40 15.26 12.22
N LEU A 144 -14.37 16.55 11.85
CA LEU A 144 -14.10 17.66 12.78
C LEU A 144 -15.37 18.35 13.33
N THR A 145 -16.53 18.21 12.70
CA THR A 145 -17.72 19.05 13.01
C THR A 145 -19.04 18.28 13.21
N GLY A 146 -19.08 16.98 12.94
CA GLY A 146 -20.24 16.14 13.25
C GLY A 146 -21.53 16.47 12.47
N MET A 147 -21.47 17.28 11.41
CA MET A 147 -22.59 17.51 10.50
C MET A 147 -22.28 16.99 9.11
N LYS A 148 -23.14 16.07 8.62
CA LYS A 148 -23.14 15.59 7.23
C LYS A 148 -23.36 16.76 6.27
N VAL A 149 -22.49 16.89 5.28
CA VAL A 149 -22.69 17.75 4.12
C VAL A 149 -23.16 16.88 2.96
N ASP A 150 -24.42 17.04 2.54
CA ASP A 150 -24.89 16.53 1.25
C ASP A 150 -24.30 17.38 0.11
N SER A 151 -24.00 16.71 -1.01
CA SER A 151 -23.32 17.25 -2.19
C SER A 151 -23.95 18.55 -2.73
N PRO A 152 -23.16 19.64 -2.97
CA PRO A 152 -23.69 20.86 -3.54
C PRO A 152 -23.39 20.96 -5.04
N MET A 153 -24.38 20.68 -5.87
CA MET A 153 -24.45 21.26 -7.23
C MET A 153 -25.73 22.07 -7.50
N ALA A 154 -26.52 22.43 -6.46
CA ALA A 154 -27.78 23.17 -6.67
C ALA A 154 -28.03 24.41 -5.80
N GLU A 155 -27.19 24.81 -4.83
CA GLU A 155 -27.59 25.90 -3.90
C GLU A 155 -26.49 26.90 -3.50
N ILE A 156 -25.60 27.24 -4.44
CA ILE A 156 -24.67 28.36 -4.26
C ILE A 156 -25.36 29.66 -4.65
N GLU A 157 -26.17 30.23 -3.75
CA GLU A 157 -26.40 31.69 -3.80
C GLU A 157 -26.91 32.39 -2.53
N ARG A 158 -27.19 31.72 -1.39
CA ARG A 158 -27.98 32.41 -0.34
C ARG A 158 -27.45 32.73 1.04
N LEU A 159 -26.28 32.29 1.50
CA LEU A 159 -25.90 32.66 2.88
C LEU A 159 -24.44 33.11 3.00
N ARG A 160 -24.20 34.34 2.55
CA ARG A 160 -23.24 35.25 3.19
C ARG A 160 -23.94 35.91 4.38
N ALA A 161 -23.56 35.57 5.62
CA ALA A 161 -23.44 36.51 6.75
C ALA A 161 -23.27 35.78 8.10
N SER A 162 -22.39 36.34 8.96
CA SER A 162 -22.28 36.20 10.43
C SER A 162 -21.78 34.84 10.98
N SER A 163 -20.95 34.72 12.04
CA SER A 163 -20.17 35.66 12.87
C SER A 163 -19.22 34.86 13.78
N SER A 164 -18.02 35.42 14.04
CA SER A 164 -17.18 35.45 15.29
C SER A 164 -17.46 34.44 16.44
N SER A 165 -16.52 33.62 16.95
CA SER A 165 -15.39 33.92 17.89
C SER A 165 -15.26 32.72 18.89
N PRO A 166 -14.44 32.75 19.96
CA PRO A 166 -12.97 32.66 20.12
C PRO A 166 -12.55 31.34 20.87
N PHE A 167 -11.25 31.12 21.07
CA PHE A 167 -10.58 30.31 22.13
C PHE A 167 -9.42 29.48 21.57
N THR A 168 -8.26 30.14 21.47
CA THR A 168 -6.92 29.54 21.48
C THR A 168 -6.42 29.36 22.91
N PRO A 169 -5.55 28.36 23.15
CA PRO A 169 -4.27 28.71 23.77
C PRO A 169 -3.04 28.05 23.10
N GLN A 170 -2.12 28.93 22.68
CA GLN A 170 -0.68 28.95 22.96
C GLN A 170 0.21 27.73 22.64
N SER A 171 0.76 27.76 21.43
CA SER A 171 2.21 27.83 21.11
C SER A 171 3.20 27.43 22.22
N VAL A 172 3.95 26.34 21.98
CA VAL A 172 5.29 26.12 22.54
C VAL A 172 6.28 26.03 21.39
N GLN A 173 7.30 26.89 21.43
CA GLN A 173 8.29 27.10 20.39
C GLN A 173 9.39 26.04 20.38
N SER A 174 9.83 25.76 19.15
CA SER A 174 11.13 25.28 18.69
C SER A 174 12.31 25.34 19.66
N MET A 175 13.06 24.24 19.74
CA MET A 175 14.52 24.29 19.78
C MET A 175 15.09 23.39 18.69
N GLU A 176 15.69 24.04 17.68
CA GLU A 176 16.58 23.45 16.69
C GLU A 176 17.99 23.21 17.25
N SER A 177 18.72 22.35 16.53
CA SER A 177 20.16 22.00 16.61
C SER A 177 20.40 20.67 17.32
N THR A 178 20.92 19.63 16.67
CA THR A 178 22.10 19.61 15.81
C THR A 178 21.94 18.72 14.58
N ALA A 179 22.34 19.25 13.42
CA ALA A 179 22.57 18.50 12.20
C ALA A 179 23.79 17.58 12.36
N SER A 180 23.55 16.29 12.51
CA SER A 180 24.50 15.22 12.18
C SER A 180 23.86 14.35 11.11
N GLN A 181 24.66 13.95 10.12
CA GLN A 181 24.28 13.19 8.94
C GLN A 181 23.48 11.91 9.27
N GLU A 182 22.15 11.99 9.31
CA GLU A 182 21.27 10.83 9.16
C GLU A 182 20.86 10.74 7.68
N THR A 183 21.79 10.30 6.82
CA THR A 183 21.44 9.80 5.48
C THR A 183 20.99 8.33 5.54
N GLY A 184 20.48 7.89 6.70
CA GLY A 184 20.02 6.52 6.90
C GLY A 184 18.68 6.30 6.23
N PHE A 185 18.58 5.27 5.40
CA PHE A 185 17.30 4.87 4.83
C PHE A 185 16.30 4.59 5.97
N ILE A 186 15.20 5.35 5.98
CA ILE A 186 14.22 5.39 7.07
C ILE A 186 13.12 4.32 6.85
N GLY A 187 13.15 3.59 5.74
CA GLY A 187 12.20 2.54 5.36
C GLY A 187 12.63 1.12 5.76
N LEU A 188 12.00 0.11 5.17
CA LEU A 188 12.39 -1.29 5.21
C LEU A 188 13.71 -1.58 4.47
N ILE A 189 14.01 -0.90 3.37
CA ILE A 189 15.30 -1.03 2.69
C ILE A 189 16.31 -0.18 3.43
N LYS A 190 17.38 -0.80 3.95
CA LYS A 190 18.35 -0.15 4.85
C LYS A 190 19.58 0.41 4.14
N TYR A 191 19.79 0.02 2.89
CA TYR A 191 20.95 0.41 2.08
C TYR A 191 20.63 0.25 0.61
N VAL A 192 21.00 1.24 -0.20
CA VAL A 192 21.03 1.15 -1.66
C VAL A 192 22.45 1.46 -2.13
N PRO A 193 23.09 0.55 -2.89
CA PRO A 193 24.42 0.77 -3.44
C PRO A 193 24.49 2.00 -4.35
N SER A 194 25.59 2.75 -4.27
CA SER A 194 25.86 3.88 -5.18
C SER A 194 26.26 3.36 -6.57
N GLY A 195 25.54 3.77 -7.61
CA GLY A 195 25.76 3.31 -8.99
C GLY A 195 27.15 3.60 -9.58
N SER A 196 27.99 4.41 -8.93
CA SER A 196 29.31 4.82 -9.41
C SER A 196 30.48 3.94 -8.93
N LEU A 197 30.26 2.97 -8.04
CA LEU A 197 31.37 2.30 -7.31
C LEU A 197 31.57 0.80 -7.60
N LEU A 198 30.83 0.20 -8.52
CA LEU A 198 30.78 -1.27 -8.60
C LEU A 198 31.48 -1.83 -9.85
N SER A 199 32.72 -2.26 -9.64
CA SER A 199 33.53 -3.07 -10.58
C SER A 199 33.03 -4.54 -10.68
N GLY A 200 31.79 -4.85 -10.28
CA GLY A 200 31.22 -6.20 -10.21
C GLY A 200 30.07 -6.42 -11.20
N GLY A 201 29.80 -7.69 -11.53
CA GLY A 201 28.64 -8.08 -12.33
C GLY A 201 27.30 -7.82 -11.61
N ILE A 202 26.20 -7.83 -12.36
CA ILE A 202 24.84 -7.56 -11.83
C ILE A 202 24.48 -8.46 -10.64
N GLU A 203 24.87 -9.75 -10.66
CA GLU A 203 24.60 -10.67 -9.55
C GLU A 203 25.28 -10.25 -8.26
N GLN A 204 26.54 -9.82 -8.32
CA GLN A 204 27.27 -9.38 -7.13
C GLN A 204 26.58 -8.16 -6.51
N LEU A 205 26.16 -7.21 -7.35
CA LEU A 205 25.40 -6.05 -6.91
C LEU A 205 24.08 -6.44 -6.23
N LEU A 206 23.33 -7.35 -6.84
CA LEU A 206 22.05 -7.82 -6.28
C LEU A 206 22.25 -8.56 -4.96
N ILE A 207 23.30 -9.38 -4.83
CA ILE A 207 23.66 -10.07 -3.58
C ILE A 207 24.07 -9.05 -2.50
N ASP A 208 24.89 -8.06 -2.84
CA ASP A 208 25.30 -7.01 -1.91
C ASP A 208 24.09 -6.18 -1.43
N PHE A 209 23.16 -5.89 -2.34
CA PHE A 209 21.90 -5.23 -2.01
C PHE A 209 20.97 -6.11 -1.17
N TYR A 210 20.91 -7.42 -1.42
CA TYR A 210 20.17 -8.34 -0.58
C TYR A 210 20.66 -8.31 0.88
N ILE A 211 21.97 -8.46 1.06
CA ILE A 211 22.63 -8.53 2.38
C ILE A 211 22.44 -7.23 3.15
N ASN A 212 22.71 -6.09 2.52
CA ASN A 212 22.80 -4.80 3.20
C ASN A 212 21.50 -4.00 3.14
N GLY A 213 20.72 -4.18 2.06
CA GLY A 213 19.48 -3.46 1.82
C GLY A 213 18.25 -4.18 2.35
N ILE A 214 18.03 -5.43 1.92
CA ILE A 214 16.79 -6.17 2.21
C ILE A 214 16.83 -6.83 3.59
N CYS A 215 17.84 -7.66 3.87
CA CYS A 215 17.89 -8.48 5.08
C CYS A 215 17.72 -7.67 6.38
N PRO A 216 18.43 -6.54 6.59
CA PRO A 216 18.35 -5.81 7.86
C PRO A 216 16.97 -5.17 8.10
N GLY A 217 16.16 -5.04 7.04
CA GLY A 217 14.77 -4.60 7.13
C GLY A 217 13.76 -5.67 7.50
N ARG A 218 14.15 -6.94 7.57
CA ARG A 218 13.19 -8.04 7.74
C ARG A 218 12.88 -8.36 9.19
N THR A 219 13.82 -8.11 10.09
CA THR A 219 13.68 -8.46 11.51
C THR A 219 14.58 -7.58 12.37
N LEU A 220 14.15 -7.37 13.62
CA LEU A 220 14.97 -6.77 14.67
C LEU A 220 16.04 -7.73 15.20
N ALA A 221 15.85 -9.04 15.04
CA ALA A 221 16.79 -10.07 15.48
C ALA A 221 17.91 -10.28 14.45
N THR A 222 18.81 -9.28 14.35
CA THR A 222 19.86 -9.25 13.31
C THR A 222 20.79 -10.46 13.37
N GLY A 223 21.08 -10.99 14.55
CA GLY A 223 21.94 -12.16 14.75
C GLY A 223 21.31 -13.51 14.34
N SER A 224 19.98 -13.60 14.35
CA SER A 224 19.22 -14.82 14.00
C SER A 224 18.37 -14.62 12.73
N ASN A 225 18.71 -13.65 11.88
CA ASN A 225 17.94 -13.31 10.69
C ASN A 225 17.93 -14.46 9.65
N PRO A 226 16.79 -15.12 9.42
CA PRO A 226 16.66 -16.22 8.46
C PRO A 226 16.95 -15.81 7.02
N TYR A 227 16.72 -14.55 6.64
CA TYR A 227 17.06 -14.09 5.29
C TYR A 227 18.57 -14.17 5.02
N LEU A 228 19.41 -13.99 6.05
CA LEU A 228 20.86 -14.15 5.92
C LEU A 228 21.27 -15.61 5.82
N SER A 229 20.54 -16.54 6.45
CA SER A 229 20.86 -17.97 6.37
C SER A 229 20.62 -18.52 4.96
N PHE A 230 19.67 -17.95 4.21
CA PHE A 230 19.41 -18.30 2.80
C PHE A 230 20.59 -18.03 1.87
N LEU A 231 21.52 -17.15 2.23
CA LEU A 231 22.75 -16.93 1.45
C LEU A 231 23.64 -18.17 1.44
N GLN A 232 23.66 -18.95 2.51
CA GLN A 232 24.43 -20.19 2.52
C GLN A 232 23.79 -21.23 1.60
N LEU A 233 22.45 -21.31 1.59
CA LEU A 233 21.71 -22.17 0.67
C LEU A 233 21.91 -21.73 -0.80
N ALA A 234 21.91 -20.42 -1.07
CA ALA A 234 22.13 -19.87 -2.40
C ALA A 234 23.53 -20.18 -2.98
N LYS A 235 24.54 -20.50 -2.16
CA LYS A 235 25.85 -20.94 -2.65
C LYS A 235 25.82 -22.34 -3.27
N THR A 236 24.90 -23.19 -2.82
CA THR A 236 24.83 -24.60 -3.21
C THR A 236 23.58 -24.95 -4.02
N CYS A 237 22.52 -24.14 -3.93
CA CYS A 237 21.23 -24.40 -4.57
C CYS A 237 20.89 -23.26 -5.54
N GLU A 238 20.88 -23.58 -6.84
CA GLU A 238 20.60 -22.61 -7.90
C GLU A 238 19.23 -21.94 -7.74
N SER A 239 18.20 -22.70 -7.37
CA SER A 239 16.84 -22.18 -7.22
C SER A 239 16.78 -21.05 -6.19
N THR A 240 17.44 -21.23 -5.04
CA THR A 240 17.48 -20.24 -3.96
C THR A 240 18.29 -19.02 -4.37
N ARG A 241 19.41 -19.22 -5.09
CA ARG A 241 20.21 -18.11 -5.64
C ARG A 241 19.38 -17.26 -6.59
N TYR A 242 18.69 -17.88 -7.54
CA TYR A 242 17.86 -17.15 -8.51
C TYR A 242 16.67 -16.46 -7.84
N ALA A 243 15.97 -17.09 -6.90
CA ALA A 243 14.87 -16.43 -6.18
C ALA A 243 15.35 -15.20 -5.38
N LEU A 244 16.52 -15.30 -4.74
CA LEU A 244 17.15 -14.19 -4.04
C LEU A 244 17.50 -13.03 -4.99
N LEU A 245 18.11 -13.35 -6.13
CA LEU A 245 18.46 -12.35 -7.15
C LEU A 245 17.21 -11.68 -7.74
N SER A 246 16.14 -12.44 -7.99
CA SER A 246 14.85 -11.92 -8.45
C SER A 246 14.26 -10.93 -7.44
N LEU A 247 14.20 -11.31 -6.16
CA LEU A 247 13.72 -10.45 -5.09
C LEU A 247 14.53 -9.15 -5.01
N SER A 248 15.85 -9.28 -5.11
CA SER A 248 16.77 -8.14 -5.06
C SER A 248 16.59 -7.19 -6.23
N ALA A 249 16.42 -7.74 -7.44
CA ALA A 249 16.20 -6.97 -8.66
C ALA A 249 14.89 -6.18 -8.60
N SER A 250 13.82 -6.80 -8.11
CA SER A 250 12.52 -6.15 -7.90
C SER A 250 12.61 -4.92 -6.98
N TYR A 251 13.31 -5.03 -5.86
CA TYR A 251 13.44 -3.93 -4.91
C TYR A 251 14.39 -2.85 -5.41
N ILE A 252 15.58 -3.21 -5.92
CA ILE A 252 16.60 -2.22 -6.29
C ILE A 252 16.14 -1.34 -7.47
N GLY A 253 15.32 -1.88 -8.37
CA GLY A 253 14.75 -1.16 -9.51
C GLY A 253 13.88 0.04 -9.13
N GLU A 254 13.32 0.06 -7.92
CA GLU A 254 12.55 1.21 -7.40
C GLU A 254 13.43 2.37 -6.93
N TYR A 255 14.72 2.13 -6.68
CA TYR A 255 15.64 3.18 -6.23
C TYR A 255 16.52 3.67 -7.39
N LEU A 256 16.96 2.75 -8.25
CA LEU A 256 17.87 3.04 -9.37
C LEU A 256 17.11 3.24 -10.68
N HIS A 257 16.33 4.33 -10.73
CA HIS A 257 15.40 4.64 -11.83
C HIS A 257 16.04 4.68 -13.22
N SER A 258 17.32 5.09 -13.33
CA SER A 258 18.05 5.15 -14.61
C SER A 258 18.26 3.77 -15.24
N ASP A 259 18.27 2.72 -14.43
CA ASP A 259 18.47 1.33 -14.84
C ASP A 259 17.23 0.46 -14.59
N LYS A 260 16.05 1.08 -14.39
CA LYS A 260 14.80 0.36 -14.02
C LYS A 260 14.50 -0.79 -14.96
N GLU A 261 14.62 -0.57 -16.27
CA GLU A 261 14.38 -1.59 -17.29
C GLU A 261 15.35 -2.79 -17.17
N ARG A 262 16.62 -2.51 -16.87
CA ARG A 262 17.64 -3.55 -16.68
C ARG A 262 17.33 -4.42 -15.46
N TYR A 263 16.89 -3.81 -14.36
CA TYR A 263 16.51 -4.56 -13.16
C TYR A 263 15.20 -5.31 -13.33
N HIS A 264 14.24 -4.76 -14.07
CA HIS A 264 13.02 -5.47 -14.42
C HIS A 264 13.30 -6.71 -15.29
N GLN A 265 14.18 -6.59 -16.29
CA GLN A 265 14.62 -7.74 -17.08
C GLN A 265 15.33 -8.80 -16.23
N ALA A 266 16.16 -8.36 -15.27
CA ALA A 266 16.83 -9.26 -14.34
C ALA A 266 15.83 -9.97 -13.40
N GLU A 267 14.83 -9.25 -12.88
CA GLU A 267 13.73 -9.81 -12.08
C GLU A 267 13.00 -10.91 -12.86
N LEU A 268 12.56 -10.64 -14.10
CA LEU A 268 11.87 -11.61 -14.93
C LEU A 268 12.73 -12.84 -15.27
N TYR A 269 14.01 -12.61 -15.61
CA TYR A 269 14.95 -13.68 -15.89
C TYR A 269 15.16 -14.58 -14.67
N TYR A 270 15.52 -13.99 -13.52
CA TYR A 270 15.84 -14.76 -12.31
C TYR A 270 14.62 -15.42 -11.68
N SER A 271 13.42 -14.83 -11.73
CA SER A 271 12.19 -15.50 -11.28
C SER A 271 11.89 -16.74 -12.12
N THR A 272 12.04 -16.65 -13.45
CA THR A 272 11.85 -17.79 -14.37
C THR A 272 12.86 -18.91 -14.08
N GLU A 273 14.14 -18.56 -13.97
CA GLU A 273 15.20 -19.52 -13.68
C GLU A 273 15.08 -20.14 -12.28
N ALA A 274 14.58 -19.39 -11.29
CA ALA A 274 14.27 -19.92 -9.97
C ALA A 274 13.23 -21.03 -10.03
N LEU A 275 12.15 -20.83 -10.80
CA LEU A 275 11.08 -21.83 -10.97
C LEU A 275 11.58 -23.09 -11.71
N HIS A 276 12.34 -22.90 -12.80
CA HIS A 276 12.96 -24.02 -13.53
C HIS A 276 13.91 -24.83 -12.65
N ALA A 277 14.80 -24.14 -11.92
CA ALA A 277 15.73 -24.78 -10.99
C ALA A 277 15.00 -25.46 -9.82
N LEU A 278 13.95 -24.85 -9.28
CA LEU A 278 13.15 -25.42 -8.20
C LEU A 278 12.46 -26.72 -8.65
N THR A 279 11.90 -26.75 -9.86
CA THR A 279 11.26 -27.96 -10.41
C THR A 279 12.27 -29.09 -10.57
N ARG A 280 13.47 -28.80 -11.11
CA ARG A 280 14.56 -29.78 -11.21
C ARG A 280 14.99 -30.28 -9.84
N GLN A 281 15.21 -29.37 -8.89
CA GLN A 281 15.63 -29.67 -7.53
C GLN A 281 14.65 -30.61 -6.82
N ILE A 282 13.34 -30.32 -6.88
CA ILE A 282 12.31 -31.16 -6.27
C ILE A 282 12.24 -32.52 -6.96
N SER A 283 12.29 -32.55 -8.30
CA SER A 283 12.21 -33.79 -9.09
C SER A 283 13.39 -34.73 -8.84
N ASN A 284 14.58 -34.18 -8.58
CA ASN A 284 15.78 -34.94 -8.23
C ASN A 284 15.86 -35.31 -6.73
N GLY A 285 14.96 -34.75 -5.91
CA GLY A 285 14.98 -34.94 -4.45
C GLY A 285 16.15 -34.27 -3.74
N GLU A 286 16.59 -33.12 -4.23
CA GLU A 286 17.77 -32.41 -3.73
C GLU A 286 17.39 -31.31 -2.72
N ASN A 287 17.95 -31.38 -1.50
CA ASN A 287 17.91 -30.32 -0.48
C ASN A 287 16.54 -29.62 -0.35
N TYR A 288 15.54 -30.33 0.18
CA TYR A 288 14.17 -29.79 0.28
C TYR A 288 14.05 -28.54 1.16
N ASP A 289 14.89 -28.36 2.18
CA ASP A 289 14.91 -27.13 2.97
C ASP A 289 15.26 -25.90 2.10
N ALA A 290 16.17 -26.05 1.14
CA ALA A 290 16.45 -25.00 0.16
C ALA A 290 15.28 -24.78 -0.81
N ALA A 291 14.55 -25.83 -1.19
CA ALA A 291 13.33 -25.70 -2.01
C ALA A 291 12.24 -24.89 -1.29
N LEU A 292 12.09 -25.09 0.03
CA LEU A 292 11.21 -24.28 0.86
C LEU A 292 11.69 -22.82 0.93
N ALA A 293 12.99 -22.58 1.13
CA ALA A 293 13.55 -21.23 1.17
C ALA A 293 13.31 -20.47 -0.14
N THR A 294 13.51 -21.14 -1.28
CA THR A 294 13.17 -20.63 -2.60
C THR A 294 11.68 -20.24 -2.68
N SER A 295 10.78 -21.12 -2.23
CA SER A 295 9.35 -20.87 -2.24
C SER A 295 8.94 -19.70 -1.36
N MET A 296 9.57 -19.53 -0.18
CA MET A 296 9.35 -18.37 0.67
C MET A 296 9.82 -17.06 0.02
N LEU A 297 10.98 -17.05 -0.64
CA LEU A 297 11.51 -15.86 -1.32
C LEU A 297 10.59 -15.44 -2.49
N LEU A 298 10.10 -16.40 -3.27
CA LEU A 298 9.15 -16.14 -4.36
C LEU A 298 7.77 -15.70 -3.81
N MET A 299 7.32 -16.27 -2.69
CA MET A 299 6.11 -15.81 -2.00
C MET A 299 6.23 -14.35 -1.55
N HIS A 300 7.35 -13.97 -0.94
CA HIS A 300 7.62 -12.58 -0.57
C HIS A 300 7.58 -11.69 -1.81
N HIS A 301 8.34 -12.04 -2.85
CA HIS A 301 8.42 -11.29 -4.09
C HIS A 301 7.03 -10.96 -4.65
N ASP A 302 6.18 -11.97 -4.79
CA ASP A 302 4.85 -11.79 -5.39
C ASP A 302 3.88 -11.06 -4.45
N ALA A 303 4.02 -11.24 -3.13
CA ALA A 303 3.19 -10.56 -2.14
C ALA A 303 3.38 -9.03 -2.15
N VAL A 304 4.60 -8.54 -2.41
CA VAL A 304 4.92 -7.09 -2.39
C VAL A 304 4.84 -6.42 -3.76
N ASN A 305 4.96 -7.18 -4.85
CA ASN A 305 4.87 -6.65 -6.21
C ASN A 305 3.43 -6.57 -6.75
N ASN A 306 2.48 -7.26 -6.11
CA ASN A 306 1.04 -7.25 -6.42
C ASN A 306 0.75 -7.19 -7.94
N THR A 307 1.22 -8.19 -8.68
CA THR A 307 1.10 -8.26 -10.14
C THR A 307 -0.34 -8.59 -10.54
N ASP A 308 -1.17 -7.54 -10.64
CA ASP A 308 -2.54 -7.62 -11.18
C ASP A 308 -2.59 -8.22 -12.59
N GLU A 309 -1.49 -8.10 -13.35
CA GLU A 309 -1.39 -8.50 -14.75
C GLU A 309 -1.07 -10.00 -14.98
N MET A 310 -0.41 -10.67 -14.02
CA MET A 310 0.10 -12.04 -14.22
C MET A 310 -0.85 -13.15 -13.73
N GLY A 311 -1.98 -12.79 -13.10
CA GLY A 311 -3.04 -13.72 -12.70
C GLY A 311 -2.69 -14.74 -11.59
N LEU A 312 -1.41 -14.92 -11.25
CA LEU A 312 -0.93 -15.81 -10.19
C LEU A 312 -1.01 -15.13 -8.82
N CYS A 313 -1.61 -15.83 -7.84
CA CYS A 313 -1.67 -15.38 -6.45
C CYS A 313 -0.37 -15.78 -5.74
N TRP A 314 0.21 -14.89 -4.93
CA TRP A 314 1.43 -15.14 -4.11
C TRP A 314 1.38 -16.45 -3.30
N SER A 315 0.17 -16.90 -2.95
CA SER A 315 -0.05 -18.14 -2.21
C SER A 315 0.27 -19.41 -3.01
N CYS A 316 0.42 -19.32 -4.35
CA CYS A 316 0.74 -20.47 -5.19
C CYS A 316 2.08 -21.12 -4.81
N HIS A 317 3.01 -20.36 -4.23
CA HIS A 317 4.29 -20.87 -3.77
C HIS A 317 4.16 -21.82 -2.58
N ALA A 318 3.02 -21.84 -1.89
CA ALA A 318 2.73 -22.85 -0.86
C ALA A 318 2.46 -24.25 -1.44
N ASN A 319 2.23 -24.39 -2.75
CA ASN A 319 2.06 -25.68 -3.42
C ASN A 319 3.27 -26.61 -3.22
N VAL A 320 4.45 -26.06 -2.90
CA VAL A 320 5.65 -26.84 -2.57
C VAL A 320 5.39 -27.89 -1.49
N TYR A 321 4.49 -27.61 -0.53
CA TYR A 321 4.13 -28.52 0.56
C TYR A 321 3.25 -29.69 0.15
N ASP A 322 2.58 -29.59 -1.01
CA ASP A 322 1.79 -30.68 -1.56
C ASP A 322 2.59 -31.52 -2.57
N ILE A 323 3.77 -31.03 -2.97
CA ILE A 323 4.67 -31.70 -3.90
C ILE A 323 5.76 -32.46 -3.14
N ILE A 324 6.35 -31.84 -2.11
CA ILE A 324 7.40 -32.46 -1.29
C ILE A 324 6.76 -33.30 -0.18
N PRO A 325 7.15 -34.58 0.00
CA PRO A 325 6.68 -35.40 1.12
C PRO A 325 6.97 -34.76 2.48
N SER A 326 5.98 -34.79 3.38
CA SER A 326 6.03 -34.11 4.68
C SER A 326 7.17 -34.56 5.58
N GLU A 327 7.68 -35.77 5.41
CA GLU A 327 8.71 -36.34 6.27
C GLU A 327 10.12 -35.82 5.92
N LEU A 328 10.25 -35.09 4.81
CA LEU A 328 11.54 -34.75 4.21
C LEU A 328 11.97 -33.29 4.44
N PHE A 329 11.22 -32.53 5.23
CA PHE A 329 11.56 -31.16 5.62
C PHE A 329 11.12 -30.84 7.04
N ASN A 330 11.70 -29.80 7.62
CA ASN A 330 11.36 -29.36 8.96
C ASN A 330 10.13 -28.42 8.97
N HIS A 331 9.00 -28.92 9.48
CA HIS A 331 7.74 -28.17 9.65
C HIS A 331 7.79 -27.00 10.65
N HIS A 332 8.84 -26.96 11.48
CA HIS A 332 9.10 -25.93 12.48
C HIS A 332 10.22 -24.96 12.04
N SER A 333 10.74 -25.10 10.83
CA SER A 333 11.68 -24.11 10.27
C SER A 333 11.03 -22.74 10.15
N ASP A 334 11.83 -21.67 10.23
CA ASP A 334 11.34 -20.30 10.04
C ASP A 334 10.65 -20.12 8.68
N THR A 335 11.15 -20.78 7.64
CA THR A 335 10.55 -20.80 6.31
C THR A 335 9.14 -21.40 6.31
N ALA A 336 8.97 -22.55 6.97
CA ALA A 336 7.66 -23.19 7.08
C ALA A 336 6.69 -22.38 7.93
N LEU A 337 7.17 -21.82 9.03
CA LEU A 337 6.38 -20.92 9.88
C LEU A 337 5.98 -19.65 9.13
N PHE A 338 6.86 -19.08 8.29
CA PHE A 338 6.54 -17.91 7.47
C PHE A 338 5.42 -18.20 6.48
N ILE A 339 5.58 -19.20 5.61
CA ILE A 339 4.57 -19.54 4.60
C ILE A 339 3.24 -19.87 5.27
N ARG A 340 3.27 -20.65 6.36
CA ARG A 340 2.09 -21.00 7.14
C ARG A 340 1.39 -19.77 7.71
N SER A 341 2.14 -18.86 8.30
CA SER A 341 1.58 -17.65 8.90
C SER A 341 0.92 -16.76 7.85
N GLN A 342 1.54 -16.58 6.69
CA GLN A 342 0.94 -15.78 5.61
C GLN A 342 -0.42 -16.36 5.17
N LEU A 343 -0.50 -17.69 5.00
CA LEU A 343 -1.76 -18.36 4.68
C LEU A 343 -2.79 -18.20 5.82
N VAL A 344 -2.42 -18.54 7.05
CA VAL A 344 -3.31 -18.48 8.23
C VAL A 344 -3.90 -17.08 8.39
N LEU A 345 -3.07 -16.03 8.31
CA LEU A 345 -3.55 -14.65 8.43
C LEU A 345 -4.45 -14.28 7.25
N ALA A 346 -4.10 -14.66 6.02
CA ALA A 346 -4.95 -14.40 4.86
C ALA A 346 -6.32 -15.08 4.95
N ARG A 347 -6.40 -16.31 5.49
CA ARG A 347 -7.67 -17.04 5.70
C ARG A 347 -8.66 -16.28 6.59
N THR A 348 -8.19 -15.42 7.51
CA THR A 348 -9.06 -14.62 8.37
C THR A 348 -9.92 -13.59 7.60
N SER A 349 -9.54 -13.28 6.36
CA SER A 349 -10.26 -12.40 5.44
C SER A 349 -11.19 -13.14 4.46
N GLN A 350 -11.35 -14.46 4.64
CA GLN A 350 -12.28 -15.26 3.85
C GLN A 350 -13.58 -15.56 4.61
N THR A 351 -14.68 -15.61 3.88
CA THR A 351 -15.98 -16.05 4.40
C THR A 351 -15.96 -17.55 4.72
N ALA A 352 -16.86 -18.03 5.58
CA ALA A 352 -16.98 -19.43 5.93
C ALA A 352 -17.26 -20.30 4.69
N SER A 353 -18.04 -19.78 3.73
CA SER A 353 -18.27 -20.47 2.46
C SER A 353 -17.01 -20.58 1.61
N GLN A 354 -16.16 -19.54 1.57
CA GLN A 354 -14.89 -19.61 0.85
C GLN A 354 -13.93 -20.58 1.52
N LEU A 355 -13.85 -20.58 2.85
CA LEU A 355 -13.02 -21.50 3.62
C LEU A 355 -13.43 -22.95 3.39
N HIS A 356 -14.74 -23.25 3.39
CA HIS A 356 -15.25 -24.60 3.12
C HIS A 356 -14.88 -25.12 1.73
N ASN A 357 -14.86 -24.23 0.73
CA ASN A 357 -14.53 -24.58 -0.66
C ASN A 357 -13.03 -24.47 -0.98
N THR A 358 -12.24 -24.02 -0.02
CA THR A 358 -10.79 -23.85 -0.19
C THR A 358 -10.09 -25.19 -0.04
N ARG A 359 -9.22 -25.52 -1.00
CA ARG A 359 -8.24 -26.58 -0.81
C ARG A 359 -7.13 -26.06 0.12
N LEU A 360 -7.08 -26.60 1.34
CA LEU A 360 -6.00 -26.33 2.28
C LEU A 360 -4.76 -27.14 1.90
N HIS A 361 -3.58 -26.56 2.08
CA HIS A 361 -2.32 -27.24 1.87
C HIS A 361 -2.04 -28.24 2.99
N THR A 362 -1.18 -29.22 2.71
CA THR A 362 -0.72 -30.21 3.70
C THR A 362 -0.11 -29.52 4.93
N LEU A 363 0.63 -28.42 4.72
CA LEU A 363 1.18 -27.53 5.76
C LEU A 363 0.11 -26.95 6.73
N GLU A 364 -1.10 -26.70 6.24
CA GLU A 364 -2.20 -26.09 7.00
C GLU A 364 -2.99 -27.15 7.79
N THR A 365 -2.98 -28.42 7.35
CA THR A 365 -3.85 -29.49 7.85
C THR A 365 -3.13 -30.51 8.75
N GLN A 366 -1.82 -30.67 8.61
CA GLN A 366 -1.04 -31.58 9.47
C GLN A 366 -0.94 -31.06 10.91
N ASN A 367 -0.73 -31.97 11.86
CA ASN A 367 -0.51 -31.66 13.29
C ASN A 367 0.88 -31.05 13.56
N TRP A 368 1.25 -30.01 12.82
CA TRP A 368 2.56 -29.36 12.92
C TRP A 368 2.82 -28.69 14.28
N TYR A 369 1.77 -28.40 15.05
CA TYR A 369 1.92 -27.83 16.39
C TYR A 369 2.11 -28.91 17.46
N GLU A 370 1.60 -30.12 17.22
CA GLU A 370 1.68 -31.23 18.16
C GLU A 370 3.14 -31.64 18.38
N GLY A 371 3.56 -31.78 19.64
CA GLY A 371 4.95 -32.09 19.99
C GLY A 371 5.90 -30.89 20.04
N THR A 372 5.46 -29.66 19.72
CA THR A 372 6.28 -28.46 19.93
C THR A 372 6.50 -28.25 21.44
N PRO A 373 7.76 -28.14 21.92
CA PRO A 373 8.02 -27.86 23.33
C PRO A 373 7.32 -26.55 23.75
N PRO A 374 6.70 -26.49 24.95
CA PRO A 374 5.98 -25.30 25.41
C PRO A 374 6.85 -24.03 25.40
N THR A 375 8.15 -24.17 25.66
CA THR A 375 9.11 -23.06 25.59
C THR A 375 9.18 -22.48 24.18
N ASP A 376 9.30 -23.33 23.17
CA ASP A 376 9.48 -22.92 21.77
C ASP A 376 8.16 -22.43 21.16
N ALA A 377 7.04 -23.01 21.58
CA ALA A 377 5.70 -22.62 21.16
C ALA A 377 5.37 -21.16 21.49
N GLN A 378 5.88 -20.66 22.62
CA GLN A 378 5.67 -19.29 23.10
C GLN A 378 6.77 -18.31 22.68
N ARG A 379 7.87 -18.80 22.12
CA ARG A 379 8.97 -17.97 21.65
C ARG A 379 8.55 -17.22 20.38
N ILE A 380 8.79 -15.91 20.36
CA ILE A 380 8.51 -15.06 19.20
C ILE A 380 9.45 -15.46 18.05
N CYS A 381 8.90 -15.75 16.88
CA CYS A 381 9.68 -15.95 15.68
C CYS A 381 10.12 -14.59 15.12
N GLY A 382 11.44 -14.42 14.94
CA GLY A 382 12.04 -13.12 14.60
C GLY A 382 11.54 -12.51 13.30
N ILE A 383 11.15 -13.32 12.31
CA ILE A 383 10.63 -12.82 11.01
C ILE A 383 9.12 -12.64 10.95
N LEU A 384 8.39 -13.09 11.99
CA LEU A 384 6.94 -12.97 12.06
C LEU A 384 6.51 -11.90 13.06
N GLY A 385 7.26 -11.74 14.15
CA GLY A 385 6.87 -10.88 15.27
C GLY A 385 5.80 -11.51 16.18
N LEU A 386 5.49 -12.80 16.01
CA LEU A 386 4.60 -13.58 16.88
C LEU A 386 5.11 -15.01 17.09
N SER A 387 4.54 -15.72 18.07
CA SER A 387 4.92 -17.10 18.41
C SER A 387 4.14 -18.16 17.61
N PRO A 388 4.71 -19.37 17.42
CA PRO A 388 4.00 -20.49 16.79
C PRO A 388 2.66 -20.84 17.45
N GLN A 389 2.58 -20.75 18.78
CA GLN A 389 1.32 -20.96 19.50
C GLN A 389 0.23 -19.97 19.07
N LEU A 390 0.58 -18.70 18.84
CA LEU A 390 -0.40 -17.72 18.41
C LEU A 390 -0.86 -17.97 16.96
N VAL A 391 0.04 -18.38 16.07
CA VAL A 391 -0.31 -18.81 14.69
C VAL A 391 -1.30 -19.99 14.74
N PHE A 392 -1.02 -20.98 15.58
CA PHE A 392 -1.91 -22.11 15.80
C PHE A 392 -3.30 -21.66 16.27
N LEU A 393 -3.37 -20.79 17.28
CA LEU A 393 -4.65 -20.29 17.81
C LEU A 393 -5.47 -19.54 16.74
N VAL A 394 -4.85 -18.68 15.93
CA VAL A 394 -5.54 -17.98 14.83
C VAL A 394 -6.08 -18.96 13.79
N SER A 395 -5.29 -20.00 13.45
CA SER A 395 -5.74 -21.07 12.55
C SER A 395 -6.93 -21.85 13.13
N SER A 396 -6.85 -22.25 14.40
CA SER A 396 -7.94 -22.98 15.09
C SER A 396 -9.23 -22.17 15.16
N ILE A 397 -9.15 -20.87 15.47
CA ILE A 397 -10.30 -19.95 15.45
C ILE A 397 -10.94 -19.90 14.06
N THR A 398 -10.11 -19.85 13.01
CA THR A 398 -10.59 -19.81 11.63
C THR A 398 -11.26 -21.13 11.23
N SER A 399 -10.70 -22.27 11.66
CA SER A 399 -11.33 -23.58 11.48
C SER A 399 -12.71 -23.65 12.17
N LEU A 400 -12.79 -23.21 13.43
CA LEU A 400 -14.04 -23.13 14.22
C LEU A 400 -15.10 -22.23 13.57
N ALA A 401 -14.69 -21.28 12.73
CA ALA A 401 -15.60 -20.38 12.03
C ALA A 401 -16.21 -21.01 10.76
N THR A 402 -15.63 -22.07 10.21
CA THR A 402 -16.10 -22.73 8.98
C THR A 402 -17.45 -23.45 9.19
N ASP A 403 -17.70 -23.97 10.39
CA ASP A 403 -18.93 -24.70 10.76
C ASP A 403 -20.12 -23.80 11.17
N ASN A 404 -20.13 -22.53 10.74
CA ASN A 404 -21.08 -21.49 11.20
C ASN A 404 -22.56 -21.68 10.78
N LYS A 405 -22.95 -22.79 10.16
CA LYS A 405 -24.32 -23.00 9.63
C LYS A 405 -25.35 -23.39 10.71
N ALA A 406 -24.92 -23.79 11.90
CA ALA A 406 -25.79 -24.14 13.02
C ALA A 406 -25.62 -23.16 14.19
N PRO A 407 -26.65 -22.96 15.05
CA PRO A 407 -26.48 -22.27 16.32
C PRO A 407 -25.31 -22.89 17.09
N MET A 408 -24.56 -22.04 17.81
CA MET A 408 -23.35 -22.43 18.54
C MET A 408 -23.65 -23.62 19.46
N ASP A 409 -23.20 -24.81 19.07
CA ASP A 409 -23.39 -26.01 19.86
C ASP A 409 -22.48 -26.01 21.10
N SER A 410 -22.78 -26.88 22.06
CA SER A 410 -22.06 -26.93 23.34
C SER A 410 -20.57 -27.25 23.16
N HIS A 411 -20.18 -27.97 22.11
CA HIS A 411 -18.79 -28.35 21.86
C HIS A 411 -17.99 -27.18 21.29
N ARG A 412 -18.55 -26.49 20.30
CA ARG A 412 -17.98 -25.29 19.70
C ARG A 412 -17.83 -24.16 20.71
N ALA A 413 -18.80 -24.02 21.61
CA ALA A 413 -18.72 -23.09 22.73
C ALA A 413 -17.53 -23.37 23.65
N MET A 414 -17.37 -24.64 24.04
CA MET A 414 -16.27 -25.09 24.88
C MET A 414 -14.90 -24.85 24.21
N TYR A 415 -14.74 -25.16 22.92
CA TYR A 415 -13.48 -24.91 22.20
C TYR A 415 -13.18 -23.41 22.06
N ALA A 416 -14.18 -22.59 21.75
CA ALA A 416 -14.00 -21.14 21.69
C ALA A 416 -13.54 -20.57 23.05
N GLN A 417 -14.15 -21.03 24.15
CA GLN A 417 -13.77 -20.61 25.50
C GLN A 417 -12.36 -21.08 25.88
N LEU A 418 -11.96 -22.29 25.47
CA LEU A 418 -10.59 -22.78 25.65
C LEU A 418 -9.58 -21.88 24.94
N HIS A 419 -9.81 -21.56 23.67
CA HIS A 419 -8.92 -20.68 22.91
C HIS A 419 -8.89 -19.26 23.45
N GLU A 420 -10.02 -18.72 23.91
CA GLU A 420 -10.06 -17.42 24.56
C GLU A 420 -9.21 -17.41 25.84
N SER A 421 -9.32 -18.43 26.70
CA SER A 421 -8.50 -18.57 27.91
C SER A 421 -7.00 -18.69 27.57
N GLN A 422 -6.66 -19.46 26.53
CA GLN A 422 -5.29 -19.56 26.04
C GLN A 422 -4.76 -18.22 25.54
N LEU A 423 -5.54 -17.47 24.76
CA LEU A 423 -5.16 -16.13 24.29
C LEU A 423 -5.02 -15.12 25.44
N GLN A 424 -5.88 -15.19 26.46
CA GLN A 424 -5.81 -14.30 27.62
C GLN A 424 -4.56 -14.56 28.48
N SER A 425 -4.14 -15.81 28.59
CA SER A 425 -2.98 -16.22 29.40
C SER A 425 -1.67 -16.31 28.61
N LEU A 426 -1.72 -16.21 27.27
CA LEU A 426 -0.55 -16.33 26.41
C LEU A 426 0.49 -15.26 26.71
N ARG A 427 1.70 -15.69 27.10
CA ARG A 427 2.87 -14.84 27.26
C ARG A 427 3.88 -15.20 26.19
N GLN A 428 4.12 -14.28 25.28
CA GLN A 428 5.14 -14.43 24.23
C GLN A 428 6.46 -13.84 24.73
N TRP A 429 7.58 -14.46 24.35
CA TRP A 429 8.90 -14.05 24.84
C TRP A 429 9.98 -14.18 23.75
N THR A 430 11.09 -13.46 23.91
CA THR A 430 12.29 -13.60 23.08
C THR A 430 13.54 -13.24 23.86
N THR A 431 14.68 -13.82 23.48
CA THR A 431 16.01 -13.49 24.01
C THR A 431 16.94 -12.92 22.93
N ASP A 432 16.50 -12.94 21.68
CA ASP A 432 17.32 -12.65 20.49
C ASP A 432 17.59 -11.14 20.32
N VAL A 433 16.82 -10.31 21.01
CA VAL A 433 16.88 -8.85 20.96
C VAL A 433 16.88 -8.27 22.37
N GLN A 434 17.52 -7.11 22.53
CA GLN A 434 17.67 -6.38 23.80
C GLN A 434 17.31 -4.90 23.61
N GLY A 435 17.07 -4.18 24.72
CA GLY A 435 16.74 -2.74 24.71
C GLY A 435 15.48 -2.41 23.91
N ASP A 436 15.45 -1.26 23.24
CA ASP A 436 14.28 -0.76 22.49
C ASP A 436 13.78 -1.77 21.44
N ALA A 437 14.68 -2.53 20.80
CA ALA A 437 14.30 -3.57 19.84
C ALA A 437 13.52 -4.72 20.50
N HIS A 438 13.84 -5.04 21.77
CA HIS A 438 13.07 -6.00 22.55
C HIS A 438 11.67 -5.47 22.84
N GLU A 439 11.55 -4.21 23.25
CA GLU A 439 10.26 -3.58 23.53
C GLU A 439 9.35 -3.56 22.29
N VAL A 440 9.90 -3.21 21.12
CA VAL A 440 9.17 -3.24 19.84
C VAL A 440 8.74 -4.66 19.49
N MET A 441 9.58 -5.66 19.69
CA MET A 441 9.24 -7.07 19.43
C MET A 441 8.11 -7.56 20.33
N ILE A 442 8.16 -7.26 21.62
CA ILE A 442 7.10 -7.62 22.59
C ILE A 442 5.79 -6.88 22.27
N ALA A 443 5.85 -5.59 21.95
CA ALA A 443 4.69 -4.80 21.56
C ALA A 443 4.06 -5.33 20.26
N THR A 444 4.87 -5.74 19.28
CA THR A 444 4.40 -6.36 18.02
C THR A 444 3.65 -7.66 18.32
N ALA A 445 4.24 -8.54 19.14
CA ALA A 445 3.63 -9.80 19.54
C ALA A 445 2.31 -9.59 20.31
N GLU A 446 2.25 -8.57 21.17
CA GLU A 446 1.04 -8.20 21.89
C GLU A 446 -0.06 -7.68 20.96
N ALA A 447 0.28 -6.91 19.93
CA ALA A 447 -0.68 -6.47 18.91
C ALA A 447 -1.35 -7.68 18.23
N PHE A 448 -0.58 -8.71 17.87
CA PHE A 448 -1.13 -9.96 17.33
C PHE A 448 -2.07 -10.67 18.33
N ARG A 449 -1.70 -10.73 19.61
CA ARG A 449 -2.52 -11.41 20.64
C ARG A 449 -3.86 -10.69 20.85
N LEU A 450 -3.84 -9.36 20.94
CA LEU A 450 -5.04 -8.53 21.08
C LEU A 450 -5.94 -8.66 19.84
N ALA A 451 -5.36 -8.62 18.65
CA ALA A 451 -6.10 -8.81 17.41
C ALA A 451 -6.74 -10.22 17.31
N ALA A 452 -6.06 -11.27 17.80
CA ALA A 452 -6.63 -12.61 17.87
C ALA A 452 -7.82 -12.71 18.84
N LEU A 453 -7.78 -12.01 19.97
CA LEU A 453 -8.93 -11.92 20.88
C LEU A 453 -10.13 -11.21 20.24
N ILE A 454 -9.90 -10.09 19.55
CA ILE A 454 -10.94 -9.38 18.80
C ILE A 454 -11.50 -10.30 17.71
N TYR A 455 -10.63 -10.92 16.92
CA TYR A 455 -11.02 -11.82 15.85
C TYR A 455 -11.87 -12.99 16.37
N LEU A 456 -11.46 -13.69 17.43
CA LEU A 456 -12.23 -14.76 18.05
C LEU A 456 -13.63 -14.29 18.44
N ARG A 457 -13.71 -13.18 19.17
CA ARG A 457 -14.99 -12.67 19.70
C ARG A 457 -15.92 -12.18 18.60
N CYS A 458 -15.39 -11.55 17.57
CA CYS A 458 -16.18 -11.10 16.44
C CYS A 458 -16.60 -12.24 15.52
N ARG A 459 -15.67 -13.15 15.21
CA ARG A 459 -15.85 -14.23 14.24
C ARG A 459 -16.70 -15.38 14.78
N VAL A 460 -16.47 -15.78 16.03
CA VAL A 460 -17.08 -16.98 16.63
C VAL A 460 -18.26 -16.63 17.51
N TYR A 461 -18.11 -15.66 18.43
CA TYR A 461 -19.20 -15.24 19.31
C TYR A 461 -20.18 -14.25 18.65
N GLY A 462 -19.82 -13.68 17.50
CA GLY A 462 -20.66 -12.70 16.81
C GLY A 462 -20.73 -11.33 17.51
N LEU A 463 -19.79 -11.02 18.42
CA LEU A 463 -19.74 -9.71 19.05
C LEU A 463 -19.43 -8.65 18.00
N THR A 464 -20.26 -7.62 17.91
CA THR A 464 -20.06 -6.56 16.92
C THR A 464 -19.00 -5.58 17.42
N ARG A 465 -18.54 -4.72 16.50
CA ARG A 465 -17.66 -3.58 16.80
C ARG A 465 -18.22 -2.58 17.84
N PHE A 466 -19.49 -2.66 18.20
CA PHE A 466 -20.13 -1.81 19.21
C PHE A 466 -20.21 -2.47 20.59
N HIS A 467 -19.82 -3.73 20.70
CA HIS A 467 -19.79 -4.42 21.98
C HIS A 467 -18.70 -3.80 22.89
N PRO A 468 -18.98 -3.47 24.17
CA PRO A 468 -18.02 -2.79 25.05
C PRO A 468 -16.66 -3.47 25.13
N THR A 469 -16.63 -4.80 25.25
CA THR A 469 -15.38 -5.57 25.31
C THR A 469 -14.60 -5.58 24.00
N ILE A 470 -15.25 -5.38 22.84
CA ILE A 470 -14.54 -5.20 21.56
C ILE A 470 -13.95 -3.79 21.51
N MET A 471 -14.68 -2.78 21.97
CA MET A 471 -14.19 -1.41 22.02
C MET A 471 -12.96 -1.28 22.92
N GLU A 472 -12.97 -1.90 24.11
CA GLU A 472 -11.85 -1.92 25.04
C GLU A 472 -10.61 -2.60 24.44
N LEU A 473 -10.79 -3.79 23.85
CA LEU A 473 -9.69 -4.49 23.16
C LEU A 473 -9.16 -3.69 21.97
N ASN A 474 -10.06 -3.06 21.19
CA ASN A 474 -9.68 -2.23 20.06
C ASN A 474 -8.88 -1.01 20.52
N ASP A 475 -9.26 -0.38 21.64
CA ASP A 475 -8.49 0.71 22.24
C ASP A 475 -7.09 0.26 22.65
N ALA A 476 -6.97 -0.86 23.37
CA ALA A 476 -5.66 -1.42 23.72
C ALA A 476 -4.81 -1.71 22.47
N LEU A 477 -5.41 -2.35 21.46
CA LEU A 477 -4.72 -2.68 20.22
C LEU A 477 -4.24 -1.43 19.45
N ILE A 478 -5.09 -0.41 19.34
CA ILE A 478 -4.71 0.84 18.68
C ILE A 478 -3.58 1.53 19.43
N GLN A 479 -3.60 1.56 20.76
CA GLN A 479 -2.50 2.17 21.53
C GLN A 479 -1.17 1.47 21.26
N VAL A 480 -1.17 0.14 21.18
CA VAL A 480 0.03 -0.63 20.82
C VAL A 480 0.47 -0.33 19.38
N ILE A 481 -0.44 -0.33 18.40
CA ILE A 481 -0.09 -0.03 17.00
C ILE A 481 0.49 1.38 16.85
N LEU A 482 -0.06 2.37 17.56
CA LEU A 482 0.41 3.75 17.50
C LEU A 482 1.80 3.91 18.12
N SER A 483 2.20 3.07 19.08
CA SER A 483 3.54 3.11 19.68
C SER A 483 4.62 2.46 18.82
N LEU A 484 4.25 1.53 17.92
CA LEU A 484 5.20 0.80 17.07
C LEU A 484 5.86 1.70 16.02
N PRO A 485 7.15 1.51 15.70
CA PRO A 485 7.86 2.30 14.72
C PRO A 485 7.32 2.07 13.30
N VAL A 486 7.08 3.15 12.58
CA VAL A 486 6.64 3.15 11.17
C VAL A 486 7.73 3.62 10.20
N LYS A 487 8.88 4.01 10.77
CA LYS A 487 10.06 4.53 10.09
C LYS A 487 11.27 4.40 11.03
N GLY A 488 12.48 4.40 10.49
CA GLY A 488 13.75 4.41 11.21
C GLY A 488 14.36 3.02 11.38
N HIS A 489 15.39 2.92 12.23
CA HIS A 489 16.16 1.67 12.38
C HIS A 489 15.37 0.53 13.04
N LEU A 490 14.40 0.84 13.91
CA LEU A 490 13.51 -0.15 14.54
C LEU A 490 12.30 -0.55 13.66
N TYR A 491 12.06 0.16 12.56
CA TYR A 491 11.00 -0.22 11.63
C TYR A 491 11.48 -1.37 10.74
N THR A 492 10.78 -2.50 10.80
CA THR A 492 11.09 -3.72 10.03
C THR A 492 9.81 -4.37 9.51
N ALA A 493 9.96 -5.39 8.68
CA ALA A 493 8.86 -6.07 8.00
C ALA A 493 7.90 -6.82 8.93
N ILE A 494 8.26 -7.01 10.21
CA ILE A 494 7.37 -7.60 11.22
C ILE A 494 6.26 -6.65 11.67
N TYR A 495 6.18 -5.43 11.11
CA TYR A 495 5.13 -4.48 11.44
C TYR A 495 3.75 -5.16 11.28
N PRO A 496 2.85 -5.06 12.28
CA PRO A 496 1.68 -5.91 12.38
C PRO A 496 0.54 -5.45 11.44
N VAL A 497 0.64 -5.79 10.15
CA VAL A 497 -0.37 -5.48 9.13
C VAL A 497 -1.72 -6.17 9.43
N TRP A 498 -1.72 -7.43 9.83
CA TRP A 498 -2.95 -8.14 10.20
C TRP A 498 -3.64 -7.52 11.43
N PRO A 499 -2.94 -7.22 12.54
CA PRO A 499 -3.55 -6.49 13.66
C PRO A 499 -4.08 -5.10 13.25
N LEU A 500 -3.39 -4.39 12.36
CA LEU A 500 -3.90 -3.12 11.80
C LEU A 500 -5.23 -3.32 11.05
N PHE A 501 -5.35 -4.37 10.23
CA PHE A 501 -6.61 -4.71 9.57
C PHE A 501 -7.73 -4.96 10.58
N ILE A 502 -7.49 -5.82 11.58
CA ILE A 502 -8.46 -6.14 12.63
C ILE A 502 -8.89 -4.87 13.40
N ALA A 503 -7.92 -4.02 13.77
CA ALA A 503 -8.17 -2.76 14.45
C ALA A 503 -9.05 -1.83 13.60
N ALA A 504 -8.72 -1.67 12.31
CA ALA A 504 -9.40 -0.73 11.44
C ALA A 504 -10.85 -1.12 11.11
N VAL A 505 -11.14 -2.42 10.94
CA VAL A 505 -12.52 -2.89 10.67
C VAL A 505 -13.41 -2.90 11.90
N THR A 506 -12.82 -2.92 13.10
CA THR A 506 -13.54 -2.87 14.38
C THR A 506 -13.56 -1.46 15.03
N ALA A 507 -12.76 -0.51 14.54
CA ALA A 507 -12.70 0.86 15.03
C ALA A 507 -13.76 1.79 14.41
N ASN A 508 -14.20 2.82 15.16
CA ASN A 508 -14.99 3.96 14.65
C ASN A 508 -14.22 4.78 13.58
N SER A 509 -14.88 5.77 12.96
CA SER A 509 -14.25 6.64 11.93
C SER A 509 -12.96 7.25 12.47
N ASP A 510 -13.05 8.00 13.57
CA ASP A 510 -11.94 8.79 14.09
C ASP A 510 -10.71 7.93 14.43
N LYS A 511 -10.93 6.79 15.08
CA LYS A 511 -9.87 5.82 15.40
C LYS A 511 -9.27 5.20 14.15
N ARG A 512 -10.09 4.87 13.15
CA ARG A 512 -9.61 4.35 11.86
C ARG A 512 -8.79 5.40 11.12
N ASP A 513 -9.18 6.66 11.13
CA ASP A 513 -8.41 7.71 10.45
C ASP A 513 -7.08 7.99 11.17
N ARG A 514 -7.04 7.90 12.50
CA ARG A 514 -5.78 7.90 13.27
C ARG A 514 -4.84 6.76 12.86
N LEU A 515 -5.37 5.56 12.67
CA LEU A 515 -4.59 4.41 12.17
C LEU A 515 -4.05 4.67 10.75
N TYR A 516 -4.86 5.27 9.87
CA TYR A 516 -4.45 5.59 8.50
C TYR A 516 -3.32 6.62 8.48
N GLN A 517 -3.49 7.70 9.24
CA GLN A 517 -2.47 8.74 9.38
C GLN A 517 -1.17 8.18 9.97
N ARG A 518 -1.27 7.23 10.92
CA ARG A 518 -0.09 6.59 11.51
C ARG A 518 0.77 5.88 10.46
N VAL A 519 0.15 5.22 9.50
CA VAL A 519 0.84 4.33 8.54
C VAL A 519 1.12 4.96 7.19
N VAL A 520 0.88 6.28 7.02
CA VAL A 520 1.27 7.03 5.82
C VAL A 520 2.75 6.79 5.44
N PRO A 521 3.72 6.84 6.37
CA PRO A 521 5.13 6.58 6.03
C PRO A 521 5.39 5.17 5.48
N ILE A 522 4.60 4.18 5.89
CA ILE A 522 4.70 2.81 5.39
C ILE A 522 4.07 2.71 4.00
N ARG A 523 2.90 3.33 3.82
CA ARG A 523 2.16 3.32 2.55
C ARG A 523 2.95 3.99 1.41
N GLU A 524 3.63 5.08 1.72
CA GLU A 524 4.38 5.90 0.75
C GLU A 524 5.86 5.51 0.67
N GLY A 525 6.30 4.57 1.51
CA GLY A 525 7.67 4.09 1.57
C GLY A 525 7.93 2.92 0.61
N ASP A 526 8.69 1.95 1.09
CA ASP A 526 9.16 0.80 0.29
C ASP A 526 8.02 -0.17 -0.03
N LYS A 527 8.21 -1.03 -1.05
CA LYS A 527 7.26 -2.10 -1.40
C LYS A 527 6.88 -2.94 -0.17
N ASN A 528 5.57 -3.09 0.06
CA ASN A 528 5.01 -3.88 1.15
C ASN A 528 3.52 -4.22 0.89
N THR A 529 2.91 -5.01 1.77
CA THR A 529 1.54 -5.53 1.64
C THR A 529 0.45 -4.55 2.07
N LEU A 530 0.81 -3.47 2.78
CA LEU A 530 -0.14 -2.53 3.40
C LEU A 530 -1.06 -1.81 2.42
N PRO A 531 -0.62 -1.31 1.24
CA PRO A 531 -1.50 -0.57 0.33
C PRO A 531 -2.77 -1.34 -0.04
N SER A 532 -2.63 -2.63 -0.36
CA SER A 532 -3.76 -3.50 -0.70
C SER A 532 -4.71 -3.72 0.48
N VAL A 533 -4.17 -3.79 1.69
CA VAL A 533 -4.96 -3.90 2.93
C VAL A 533 -5.73 -2.62 3.21
N LEU A 534 -5.09 -1.45 3.09
CA LEU A 534 -5.75 -0.15 3.27
C LEU A 534 -6.82 0.09 2.20
N GLN A 535 -6.57 -0.31 0.95
CA GLN A 535 -7.55 -0.26 -0.12
C GLN A 535 -8.78 -1.11 0.24
N ARG A 536 -8.57 -2.33 0.74
CA ARG A 536 -9.66 -3.21 1.18
C ARG A 536 -10.46 -2.59 2.32
N VAL A 537 -9.80 -2.09 3.37
CA VAL A 537 -10.48 -1.43 4.50
C VAL A 537 -11.24 -0.18 4.05
N SER A 538 -10.68 0.60 3.13
CA SER A 538 -11.32 1.80 2.57
C SER A 538 -12.61 1.44 1.85
N GLY A 539 -12.60 0.37 1.07
CA GLY A 539 -13.80 -0.12 0.38
C GLY A 539 -14.92 -0.56 1.33
N LEU A 540 -14.58 -1.01 2.54
CA LEU A 540 -15.55 -1.43 3.57
C LEU A 540 -16.18 -0.26 4.35
N ARG A 541 -15.68 0.98 4.22
CA ARG A 541 -16.09 2.12 5.06
C ARG A 541 -17.60 2.39 5.03
N ILE A 542 -18.21 2.36 3.85
CA ILE A 542 -19.66 2.59 3.69
C ILE A 542 -20.46 1.50 4.40
N TRP A 543 -20.04 0.23 4.26
CA TRP A 543 -20.71 -0.89 4.90
C TRP A 543 -20.59 -0.81 6.43
N LEU A 544 -19.40 -0.48 6.94
CA LEU A 544 -19.16 -0.31 8.38
C LEU A 544 -19.99 0.85 8.97
N ALA A 545 -20.15 1.96 8.25
CA ALA A 545 -20.94 3.10 8.69
C ALA A 545 -22.46 2.83 8.71
N ARG A 546 -22.93 1.81 7.99
CA ARG A 546 -24.35 1.42 7.93
C ARG A 546 -24.76 0.39 8.98
N GLN A 547 -23.81 -0.09 9.80
CA GLN A 547 -24.13 -1.07 10.85
C GLN A 547 -24.94 -0.43 11.98
N ASP A 548 -25.89 -1.18 12.53
CA ASP A 548 -26.69 -0.73 13.68
C ASP A 548 -25.83 -0.66 14.95
N SER A 549 -25.62 0.55 15.45
CA SER A 549 -24.84 0.81 16.67
C SER A 549 -25.45 0.24 17.94
N THR A 550 -26.75 -0.07 17.96
CA THR A 550 -27.44 -0.66 19.12
C THR A 550 -27.25 -2.17 19.19
N GLN A 551 -26.87 -2.80 18.08
CA GLN A 551 -26.69 -4.23 18.00
C GLN A 551 -25.30 -4.65 18.48
N GLN A 552 -25.21 -5.12 19.73
CA GLN A 552 -23.95 -5.57 20.33
C GLN A 552 -23.53 -6.99 19.92
N CYS A 553 -24.48 -7.84 19.52
CA CYS A 553 -24.22 -9.19 19.05
C CYS A 553 -25.04 -9.49 17.77
N ARG A 554 -24.37 -10.05 16.77
CA ARG A 554 -24.95 -10.42 15.48
C ARG A 554 -24.20 -11.60 14.88
N ALA A 555 -24.81 -12.78 14.82
CA ALA A 555 -24.20 -13.93 14.17
C ALA A 555 -23.89 -13.61 12.69
N GLY A 556 -22.71 -14.01 12.21
CA GLY A 556 -22.33 -13.91 10.79
C GLY A 556 -21.96 -12.51 10.29
N TRP A 557 -21.96 -11.47 11.13
CA TRP A 557 -21.63 -10.10 10.69
C TRP A 557 -20.22 -10.00 10.07
N TRP A 558 -19.27 -10.81 10.57
CA TRP A 558 -17.93 -10.91 10.00
C TRP A 558 -17.95 -11.51 8.59
N ASP A 559 -18.74 -12.56 8.35
CA ASP A 559 -18.90 -13.15 7.01
C ASP A 559 -19.54 -12.14 6.04
N GLU A 560 -20.55 -11.41 6.49
CA GLU A 560 -21.18 -10.37 5.69
C GLU A 560 -20.20 -9.26 5.32
N MET A 561 -19.39 -8.79 6.28
CA MET A 561 -18.35 -7.78 6.03
C MET A 561 -17.39 -8.22 4.92
N LEU A 562 -17.05 -9.50 4.87
CA LEU A 562 -16.09 -10.03 3.90
C LEU A 562 -16.69 -10.27 2.50
N GLN A 563 -18.01 -10.21 2.34
CA GLN A 563 -18.65 -10.39 1.03
C GLN A 563 -18.17 -9.34 0.01
N PRO A 564 -18.10 -9.70 -1.29
CA PRO A 564 -17.77 -8.74 -2.34
C PRO A 564 -18.68 -7.51 -2.35
N SER A 565 -19.98 -7.68 -2.04
CA SER A 565 -20.98 -6.60 -2.00
C SER A 565 -20.77 -5.58 -0.87
N SER A 566 -19.97 -5.93 0.14
CA SER A 566 -19.70 -5.08 1.30
C SER A 566 -18.53 -4.12 1.08
N SER A 567 -17.83 -4.22 -0.05
CA SER A 567 -16.66 -3.39 -0.39
C SER A 567 -16.78 -2.78 -1.79
N THR A 568 -16.43 -1.51 -1.96
CA THR A 568 -16.24 -0.91 -3.29
C THR A 568 -14.97 -1.39 -3.99
N SER A 569 -14.07 -2.08 -3.28
CA SER A 569 -12.87 -2.75 -3.79
C SER A 569 -12.99 -4.25 -3.50
N ALA A 570 -13.65 -4.97 -4.40
CA ALA A 570 -13.84 -6.41 -4.28
C ALA A 570 -12.52 -7.15 -4.54
N LEU A 571 -12.18 -8.10 -3.66
CA LEU A 571 -11.10 -9.04 -3.91
C LEU A 571 -11.60 -10.12 -4.89
N PRO A 572 -10.85 -10.44 -5.95
CA PRO A 572 -11.18 -11.57 -6.81
C PRO A 572 -11.29 -12.86 -5.99
N THR A 573 -12.24 -13.74 -6.35
CA THR A 573 -12.51 -14.99 -5.60
C THR A 573 -11.31 -15.91 -5.47
N ASN A 574 -10.35 -15.82 -6.39
CA ASN A 574 -9.15 -16.66 -6.44
C ASN A 574 -7.93 -15.98 -5.80
N ARG A 575 -8.09 -14.83 -5.14
CA ARG A 575 -7.00 -14.09 -4.51
C ARG A 575 -7.13 -14.06 -3.01
N LEU A 576 -5.98 -14.18 -2.35
CA LEU A 576 -5.83 -14.01 -0.91
C LEU A 576 -5.26 -12.63 -0.62
N LEU A 577 -5.88 -11.91 0.32
CA LEU A 577 -5.31 -10.68 0.85
C LEU A 577 -4.11 -11.04 1.72
N CYS A 578 -2.91 -10.62 1.31
CA CYS A 578 -1.70 -10.81 2.12
C CYS A 578 -1.78 -9.87 3.33
N LEU A 579 -1.87 -10.45 4.53
CA LEU A 579 -2.07 -9.73 5.78
C LEU A 579 -0.86 -9.82 6.73
N GLY A 580 0.15 -10.62 6.39
CA GLY A 580 1.38 -10.73 7.19
C GLY A 580 2.56 -9.97 6.60
#